data_AF-A0A7V3HU96-F1
#
_entry.id   AF-A0A7V3HU96-F1
#
_cell.length_a   1.000
_cell.length_b   1.000
_cell.length_c   1.000
_cell.angle_alpha   90.00
_cell.angle_beta   90.00
_cell.angle_gamma   90.00
#
_symmetry.space_group_name_H-M   'P 1'
#
loop_
_entity.id
_entity.type
_entity.pdbx_description
1 polymer ?
#
loop_
_entity_poly.entity_id
_entity_poly.type
_entity_poly.pdbx_seq_one_letter_code
_entity_poly.pdbx_strand_id
1 'polypeptide(L)'
;SPARKREVVGLSKMAMNVEKANFLPTLGAFAEYGSADDILWNEFRKKDSYTIGIQLTWNLFNGGVDAANLERAKVNYMMVQDQVDLAKSGISLKVKKLQTEILSANADIKNFQKQLKFAKKVYQNYRARYEEGMVSISDVLIKQSKELEVLLKLLTIKNTRNTKIFELNSILNKGGNV
;
A
#
# COMPACT_ATOMS: atom_id res chain seq x y z
N SER A 1 -5.11 1.77 -1.00
CA SER A 1 -6.24 2.18 -0.14
C SER A 1 -6.73 0.98 0.67
N PRO A 2 -7.18 1.16 1.92
CA PRO A 2 -7.83 0.13 2.73
C PRO A 2 -9.03 -0.52 2.04
N ALA A 3 -9.83 0.27 1.30
CA ALA A 3 -10.98 -0.21 0.56
C ALA A 3 -10.58 -1.27 -0.49
N ARG A 4 -9.57 -0.96 -1.31
CA ARG A 4 -9.04 -1.89 -2.32
C ARG A 4 -8.50 -3.20 -1.71
N LYS A 5 -7.85 -3.14 -0.53
CA LYS A 5 -7.36 -4.35 0.15
C LYS A 5 -8.50 -5.25 0.61
N ARG A 6 -9.60 -4.67 1.13
CA ARG A 6 -10.81 -5.41 1.53
C ARG A 6 -11.53 -5.99 0.31
N GLU A 7 -11.59 -5.21 -0.77
CA GLU A 7 -12.19 -5.61 -2.04
C GLU A 7 -11.49 -6.83 -2.64
N VAL A 8 -10.15 -6.83 -2.71
CA VAL A 8 -9.38 -7.96 -3.26
C VAL A 8 -9.57 -9.25 -2.45
N VAL A 9 -9.59 -9.17 -1.11
CA VAL A 9 -9.91 -10.31 -0.24
C VAL A 9 -11.36 -10.76 -0.46
N GLY A 10 -12.28 -9.82 -0.61
CA GLY A 10 -13.70 -10.08 -0.89
C GLY A 10 -13.91 -10.83 -2.21
N LEU A 11 -13.25 -10.39 -3.29
CA LEU A 11 -13.29 -11.04 -4.60
C LEU A 11 -12.77 -12.48 -4.53
N SER A 12 -11.65 -12.71 -3.85
CA SER A 12 -11.11 -14.06 -3.68
C SER A 12 -12.03 -14.96 -2.85
N LYS A 13 -12.70 -14.41 -1.83
CA LYS A 13 -13.73 -15.12 -1.06
C LYS A 13 -14.95 -15.46 -1.91
N MET A 14 -15.39 -14.57 -2.79
CA MET A 14 -16.48 -14.83 -3.74
C MET A 14 -16.12 -15.94 -4.72
N ALA A 15 -14.90 -15.92 -5.27
CA ALA A 15 -14.43 -17.00 -6.15
C ALA A 15 -14.43 -18.37 -5.44
N MET A 16 -13.98 -18.44 -4.19
CA MET A 16 -14.09 -19.66 -3.38
C MET A 16 -15.56 -20.08 -3.17
N ASN A 17 -16.48 -19.14 -2.95
CA ASN A 17 -17.90 -19.46 -2.80
C ASN A 17 -18.55 -19.95 -4.10
N VAL A 18 -18.11 -19.48 -5.26
CA VAL A 18 -18.53 -19.99 -6.57
C VAL A 18 -18.13 -21.47 -6.69
N GLU A 19 -16.90 -21.82 -6.32
CA GLU A 19 -16.47 -23.23 -6.33
C GLU A 19 -17.26 -24.10 -5.33
N LYS A 20 -17.68 -23.54 -4.19
CA LYS A 20 -18.58 -24.23 -3.27
C LYS A 20 -19.98 -24.46 -3.85
N ALA A 21 -20.45 -23.54 -4.70
CA ALA A 21 -21.77 -23.64 -5.31
C ALA A 21 -21.87 -24.78 -6.33
N ASN A 22 -20.74 -25.24 -6.89
CA ASN A 22 -20.71 -26.39 -7.81
C ASN A 22 -21.22 -27.70 -7.18
N PHE A 23 -21.24 -27.79 -5.84
CA PHE A 23 -21.78 -28.93 -5.11
C PHE A 23 -23.30 -28.88 -4.92
N LEU A 24 -23.94 -27.76 -5.26
CA LEU A 24 -25.38 -27.55 -5.14
C LEU A 24 -26.08 -27.76 -6.49
N PRO A 25 -27.36 -28.19 -6.50
CA PRO A 25 -28.12 -28.24 -7.74
C PRO A 25 -28.37 -26.83 -8.27
N THR A 26 -28.33 -26.68 -9.59
CA THR A 26 -28.65 -25.42 -10.28
C THR A 26 -30.06 -25.50 -10.85
N LEU A 27 -30.86 -24.45 -10.60
CA LEU A 27 -32.22 -24.31 -11.10
C LEU A 27 -32.24 -23.23 -12.18
N GLY A 28 -32.56 -23.61 -13.40
CA GLY A 28 -32.76 -22.72 -14.53
C GLY A 28 -34.23 -22.67 -14.96
N ALA A 29 -34.66 -21.55 -15.51
CA ALA A 29 -35.94 -21.44 -16.20
C ALA A 29 -35.69 -20.86 -17.59
N PHE A 30 -36.42 -21.34 -18.59
CA PHE A 30 -36.32 -20.86 -19.96
C PHE A 30 -37.71 -20.63 -20.54
N ALA A 31 -37.79 -19.67 -21.46
CA ALA A 31 -38.99 -19.36 -22.23
C ALA A 31 -38.59 -19.16 -23.68
N GLU A 32 -39.22 -19.89 -24.58
CA GLU A 32 -38.95 -19.86 -26.01
C GLU A 32 -40.23 -19.54 -26.78
N TYR A 33 -40.08 -18.74 -27.82
CA TYR A 33 -41.14 -18.40 -28.76
C TYR A 33 -40.66 -18.69 -30.18
N GLY A 34 -41.45 -19.45 -30.93
CA GLY A 34 -41.10 -19.83 -32.30
C GLY A 34 -42.33 -20.01 -33.18
N SER A 35 -42.17 -19.73 -34.47
CA SER A 35 -43.14 -20.04 -35.53
C SER A 35 -42.52 -21.09 -36.45
N ALA A 36 -43.29 -22.13 -36.80
CA ALA A 36 -42.86 -23.17 -37.72
C ALA A 36 -43.69 -23.09 -39.01
N ASP A 37 -43.06 -22.65 -40.10
CA ASP A 37 -43.59 -22.74 -41.47
C ASP A 37 -42.86 -23.86 -42.21
N ASP A 38 -43.61 -24.82 -42.75
CA ASP A 38 -43.04 -25.93 -43.53
C ASP A 38 -43.59 -25.98 -44.97
N ILE A 39 -44.15 -24.88 -45.47
CA ILE A 39 -44.71 -24.85 -46.83
C ILE A 39 -44.61 -23.45 -47.47
N LEU A 40 -43.94 -23.37 -48.63
CA LEU A 40 -43.73 -22.13 -49.40
C LEU A 40 -45.03 -21.49 -49.97
N TRP A 41 -46.19 -22.14 -49.88
CA TRP A 41 -47.40 -21.71 -50.62
C TRP A 41 -48.76 -22.06 -49.97
N ASN A 42 -48.96 -21.96 -48.65
CA ASN A 42 -50.35 -21.91 -48.15
C ASN A 42 -50.55 -21.31 -46.75
N GLU A 43 -51.61 -20.49 -46.65
CA GLU A 43 -52.34 -19.99 -45.47
C GLU A 43 -51.58 -19.42 -44.26
N PHE A 44 -51.61 -18.09 -44.17
CA PHE A 44 -51.25 -17.24 -43.02
C PHE A 44 -52.11 -17.47 -41.75
N ARG A 45 -52.12 -18.69 -41.20
CA ARG A 45 -52.78 -19.00 -39.93
C ARG A 45 -51.76 -19.41 -38.88
N LYS A 46 -51.23 -18.38 -38.21
CA LYS A 46 -50.64 -18.35 -36.86
C LYS A 46 -50.44 -19.72 -36.21
N LYS A 47 -49.24 -20.27 -36.33
CA LYS A 47 -48.74 -21.33 -35.44
C LYS A 47 -47.66 -20.74 -34.55
N ASP A 48 -48.10 -19.81 -33.71
CA ASP A 48 -47.27 -19.21 -32.66
C ASP A 48 -47.14 -20.23 -31.53
N SER A 49 -45.92 -20.74 -31.31
CA SER A 49 -45.63 -21.68 -30.22
C SER A 49 -44.85 -20.98 -29.11
N TYR A 50 -45.29 -21.18 -27.88
CA TYR A 50 -44.64 -20.67 -26.67
C TYR A 50 -44.34 -21.85 -25.75
N THR A 51 -43.08 -22.01 -25.37
CA THR A 51 -42.65 -23.06 -24.44
C THR A 51 -42.04 -22.39 -23.21
N ILE A 52 -42.49 -22.75 -22.03
CA ILE A 52 -41.90 -22.32 -20.75
C ILE A 52 -41.49 -23.59 -20.01
N GLY A 53 -40.24 -23.65 -19.56
CA GLY A 53 -39.69 -24.81 -18.87
C GLY A 53 -38.83 -24.43 -17.68
N ILE A 54 -38.72 -25.35 -16.73
CA ILE A 54 -37.80 -25.28 -15.60
C ILE A 54 -36.88 -26.50 -15.69
N GLN A 55 -35.58 -26.30 -15.51
CA GLN A 55 -34.57 -27.35 -15.55
C GLN A 55 -33.77 -27.35 -14.25
N LEU A 56 -33.70 -28.52 -13.60
CA LEU A 56 -32.83 -28.76 -12.45
C LEU A 56 -31.63 -29.61 -12.90
N THR A 57 -30.42 -29.11 -12.69
CA THR A 57 -29.18 -29.82 -13.02
C THR A 57 -28.34 -30.01 -11.77
N TRP A 58 -27.96 -31.25 -11.47
CA TRP A 58 -27.09 -31.55 -10.33
C TRP A 58 -25.96 -32.49 -10.73
N ASN A 59 -24.73 -32.06 -10.50
CA ASN A 59 -23.54 -32.89 -10.69
C ASN A 59 -23.36 -33.80 -9.47
N LEU A 60 -23.58 -35.11 -9.64
CA LEU A 60 -23.38 -36.10 -8.57
C LEU A 60 -21.92 -36.56 -8.45
N PHE A 61 -21.17 -36.56 -9.56
CA PHE A 61 -19.77 -36.97 -9.57
C PHE A 61 -19.05 -36.52 -10.85
N ASN A 62 -17.89 -35.87 -10.70
CA ASN A 62 -17.03 -35.47 -11.83
C ASN A 62 -15.56 -35.87 -11.66
N GLY A 63 -15.28 -36.97 -10.95
CA GLY A 63 -13.89 -37.44 -10.78
C GLY A 63 -13.07 -36.60 -9.81
N GLY A 64 -13.71 -35.83 -8.91
CA GLY A 64 -13.03 -35.03 -7.89
C GLY A 64 -12.55 -33.65 -8.35
N VAL A 65 -12.91 -33.23 -9.57
CA VAL A 65 -12.54 -31.91 -10.12
C VAL A 65 -13.07 -30.77 -9.25
N ASP A 66 -14.32 -30.85 -8.79
CA ASP A 66 -14.91 -29.80 -7.94
C ASP A 66 -14.18 -29.68 -6.60
N ALA A 67 -13.78 -30.81 -6.01
CA ALA A 67 -13.02 -30.82 -4.77
C ALA A 67 -11.63 -30.19 -4.95
N ALA A 68 -10.93 -30.52 -6.05
CA ALA A 68 -9.63 -29.94 -6.37
C ALA A 68 -9.71 -28.43 -6.65
N ASN A 69 -10.75 -27.98 -7.37
CA ASN A 69 -10.96 -26.56 -7.64
C ASN A 69 -11.32 -25.78 -6.37
N LEU A 70 -12.16 -26.34 -5.50
CA LEU A 70 -12.48 -25.75 -4.20
C LEU A 70 -11.23 -25.59 -3.32
N GLU A 71 -10.40 -26.63 -3.22
CA GLU A 71 -9.18 -26.55 -2.42
C GLU A 71 -8.21 -25.51 -3.01
N ARG A 72 -8.06 -25.46 -4.34
CA ARG A 72 -7.27 -24.42 -5.02
C ARG A 72 -7.79 -23.02 -4.70
N ALA A 73 -9.10 -22.81 -4.76
CA ALA A 73 -9.71 -21.51 -4.46
C ALA A 73 -9.54 -21.11 -2.99
N LYS A 74 -9.60 -22.08 -2.07
CA LYS A 74 -9.34 -21.86 -0.64
C LYS A 74 -7.88 -21.48 -0.38
N VAL A 75 -6.91 -22.17 -0.99
CA VAL A 75 -5.49 -21.82 -0.92
C VAL A 75 -5.24 -20.42 -1.47
N ASN A 76 -5.83 -20.09 -2.62
CA ASN A 76 -5.73 -18.75 -3.20
C ASN A 76 -6.30 -17.66 -2.27
N TYR A 77 -7.44 -17.93 -1.63
CA TYR A 77 -8.01 -17.02 -0.64
C TYR A 77 -7.09 -16.77 0.55
N MET A 78 -6.50 -17.83 1.11
CA MET A 78 -5.51 -17.71 2.20
C MET A 78 -4.28 -16.92 1.75
N MET A 79 -3.75 -17.19 0.55
CA MET A 79 -2.62 -16.46 0.00
C MET A 79 -2.91 -14.95 -0.13
N VAL A 80 -4.09 -14.59 -0.65
CA VAL A 80 -4.49 -13.19 -0.79
C VAL A 80 -4.64 -12.51 0.58
N GLN A 81 -5.18 -13.21 1.58
CA GLN A 81 -5.28 -12.72 2.95
C GLN A 81 -3.88 -12.45 3.55
N ASP A 82 -2.96 -13.40 3.41
CA ASP A 82 -1.59 -13.27 3.89
C ASP A 82 -0.84 -12.13 3.21
N GLN A 83 -1.03 -11.92 1.91
CA GLN A 83 -0.46 -10.79 1.18
C GLN A 83 -0.96 -9.44 1.74
N VAL A 84 -2.25 -9.35 2.09
CA VAL A 84 -2.82 -8.15 2.69
C VAL A 84 -2.21 -7.89 4.07
N ASP A 85 -2.04 -8.93 4.88
CA ASP A 85 -1.50 -8.81 6.24
C ASP A 85 0.01 -8.53 6.24
N LEU A 86 0.76 -9.10 5.30
CA LEU A 86 2.15 -8.73 5.03
C LEU A 86 2.25 -7.25 4.61
N ALA A 87 1.37 -6.79 3.73
CA ALA A 87 1.35 -5.39 3.31
C ALA A 87 0.98 -4.43 4.47
N LYS A 88 0.15 -4.85 5.43
CA LYS A 88 -0.12 -4.07 6.66
C LYS A 88 1.12 -4.02 7.55
N SER A 89 1.75 -5.17 7.77
CA SER A 89 2.97 -5.30 8.58
C SER A 89 4.11 -4.47 8.01
N GLY A 90 4.29 -4.46 6.68
CA GLY A 90 5.27 -3.62 5.99
C GLY A 90 5.03 -2.12 6.19
N ILE A 91 3.77 -1.67 6.16
CA ILE A 91 3.42 -0.26 6.46
C ILE A 91 3.74 0.06 7.93
N SER A 92 3.37 -0.82 8.87
CA SER A 92 3.65 -0.62 10.30
C SER A 92 5.15 -0.52 10.57
N LEU A 93 5.94 -1.42 9.98
CA LEU A 93 7.39 -1.40 10.07
C LEU A 93 7.97 -0.10 9.50
N LYS A 94 7.48 0.34 8.34
CA LYS A 94 7.90 1.61 7.73
C LYS A 94 7.61 2.81 8.62
N VAL A 95 6.44 2.87 9.25
CA VAL A 95 6.08 3.94 10.21
C VAL A 95 7.01 3.93 11.41
N LYS A 96 7.24 2.77 12.03
CA LYS A 96 8.16 2.63 13.17
C LYS A 96 9.59 3.05 12.83
N LYS A 97 10.07 2.67 11.64
CA LYS A 97 11.38 3.07 11.13
C LYS A 97 11.48 4.59 11.00
N LEU A 98 10.50 5.23 10.36
CA LEU A 98 10.48 6.70 10.21
C LEU A 98 10.44 7.41 11.57
N GLN A 99 9.63 6.94 12.51
CA GLN A 99 9.60 7.50 13.87
C GLN A 99 10.95 7.41 14.57
N THR A 100 11.59 6.23 14.51
CA THR A 100 12.92 6.00 15.10
C THR A 100 13.96 6.93 14.47
N GLU A 101 13.93 7.08 13.15
CA GLU A 101 14.84 7.95 12.43
C GLU A 101 14.61 9.44 12.71
N ILE A 102 13.36 9.87 12.92
CA ILE A 102 13.04 11.24 13.36
C ILE A 102 13.57 11.49 14.77
N LEU A 103 13.41 10.52 15.68
CA LEU A 103 13.95 10.61 17.04
C LEU A 103 15.48 10.71 17.04
N SER A 104 16.16 9.90 16.23
CA SER A 104 17.61 10.00 16.04
C SER A 104 18.02 11.37 15.52
N ALA A 105 17.35 11.87 14.46
CA ALA A 105 17.67 13.19 13.91
C ALA A 105 17.44 14.33 14.92
N ASN A 106 16.43 14.22 15.80
CA ASN A 106 16.22 15.18 16.89
C ASN A 106 17.38 15.17 17.90
N ALA A 107 17.88 13.99 18.26
CA ALA A 107 19.04 13.84 19.14
C ALA A 107 20.29 14.46 18.49
N ASP A 108 20.50 14.19 17.20
CA ASP A 108 21.60 14.77 16.42
C ASP A 108 21.51 16.29 16.34
N ILE A 109 20.32 16.86 16.08
CA ILE A 109 20.10 18.31 16.09
C ILE A 109 20.52 18.90 17.43
N LYS A 110 20.12 18.29 18.55
CA LYS A 110 20.48 18.76 19.89
C LYS A 110 22.00 18.69 20.12
N ASN A 111 22.65 17.65 19.62
CA ASN A 111 24.11 17.50 19.69
C ASN A 111 24.83 18.57 18.86
N PHE A 112 24.47 18.74 17.59
CA PHE A 112 25.08 19.72 16.69
C PHE A 112 24.79 21.17 17.10
N GLN A 113 23.66 21.46 17.73
CA GLN A 113 23.42 22.77 18.36
C GLN A 113 24.43 23.08 19.46
N LYS A 114 24.77 22.10 20.31
CA LYS A 114 25.79 22.26 21.35
C LYS A 114 27.18 22.43 20.72
N GLN A 115 27.50 21.62 19.70
CA GLN A 115 28.76 21.74 18.97
C GLN A 115 28.91 23.10 18.29
N LEU A 116 27.84 23.62 17.66
CA LEU A 116 27.86 24.93 17.03
C LEU A 116 28.10 26.03 18.06
N LYS A 117 27.43 25.97 19.22
CA LYS A 117 27.67 26.91 20.32
C LYS A 117 29.12 26.88 20.80
N PHE A 118 29.73 25.70 20.87
CA PHE A 118 31.13 25.55 21.25
C PHE A 118 32.08 26.09 20.16
N ALA A 119 31.89 25.69 18.90
CA ALA A 119 32.71 26.14 17.77
C ALA A 119 32.68 27.67 17.64
N LYS A 120 31.51 28.28 17.80
CA LYS A 120 31.35 29.74 17.80
C LYS A 120 32.13 30.42 18.92
N LYS A 121 32.12 29.87 20.13
CA LYS A 121 32.95 30.39 21.24
C LYS A 121 34.44 30.29 20.95
N VAL A 122 34.88 29.17 20.38
CA VAL A 122 36.29 28.96 19.99
C VAL A 122 36.69 29.97 18.92
N TYR A 123 35.89 30.16 17.88
CA TYR A 123 36.11 31.17 16.86
C TYR A 123 36.21 32.58 17.46
N GLN A 124 35.25 32.96 18.32
CA GLN A 124 35.25 34.26 19.00
C GLN A 124 36.50 34.48 19.85
N ASN A 125 36.94 33.46 20.59
CA ASN A 125 38.17 33.54 21.37
C ASN A 125 39.40 33.76 20.48
N TYR A 126 39.55 32.98 19.39
CA TYR A 126 40.67 33.15 18.46
C TYR A 126 40.64 34.50 17.75
N ARG A 127 39.45 35.00 17.40
CA ARG A 127 39.28 36.33 16.82
C ARG A 127 39.77 37.43 17.78
N ALA A 128 39.43 37.35 19.07
CA ALA A 128 39.91 38.31 20.07
C ALA A 128 41.44 38.23 20.23
N ARG A 129 42.01 37.02 20.30
CA ARG A 129 43.47 36.84 20.39
C ARG A 129 44.21 37.36 19.15
N TYR A 130 43.59 37.31 17.97
CA TYR A 130 44.14 37.89 16.74
C TYR A 130 44.13 39.41 16.79
N GLU A 131 43.05 40.02 17.28
CA GLU A 131 42.96 41.47 17.51
C GLU A 131 44.04 41.96 18.50
N GLU A 132 44.44 41.10 19.43
CA GLU A 132 45.56 41.33 20.37
C GLU A 132 46.94 40.91 19.80
N GLY A 133 47.03 40.47 18.54
CA GLY A 133 48.29 40.08 17.89
C GLY A 133 48.91 38.76 18.37
N MET A 134 48.19 37.94 19.14
CA MET A 134 48.70 36.70 19.76
C MET A 134 48.56 35.45 18.90
N VAL A 135 47.74 35.47 17.85
CA VAL A 135 47.55 34.35 16.91
C VAL A 135 47.53 34.88 15.47
N SER A 136 47.71 33.99 14.50
CA SER A 136 47.66 34.37 13.08
C SER A 136 46.22 34.50 12.56
N ILE A 137 46.02 35.26 11.48
CA ILE A 137 44.72 35.29 10.78
C ILE A 137 44.33 33.91 10.25
N SER A 138 45.31 33.09 9.85
CA SER A 138 45.08 31.72 9.39
C SER A 138 44.43 30.86 10.47
N ASP A 139 44.84 31.01 11.73
CA ASP A 139 44.22 30.28 12.85
C ASP A 139 42.73 30.66 13.01
N VAL A 140 42.41 31.96 12.88
CA VAL A 140 41.03 32.45 12.94
C VAL A 140 40.19 31.86 11.80
N LEU A 141 40.70 31.86 10.57
CA LEU A 141 40.02 31.31 9.40
C LEU A 141 39.77 29.80 9.55
N ILE A 142 40.71 29.05 10.12
CA ILE A 142 40.51 27.62 10.42
C ILE A 142 39.36 27.43 11.43
N LYS A 143 39.29 28.25 12.50
CA LYS A 143 38.19 28.13 13.48
C LYS A 143 36.84 28.56 12.89
N GLN A 144 36.82 29.60 12.06
CA GLN A 144 35.62 30.04 11.35
C GLN A 144 35.12 28.96 10.38
N SER A 145 36.03 28.35 9.61
CA SER A 145 35.71 27.23 8.72
C SER A 145 35.08 26.08 9.50
N LYS A 146 35.60 25.76 10.69
CA LYS A 146 35.01 24.73 11.55
C LYS A 146 33.60 25.08 12.05
N GLU A 147 33.36 26.33 12.43
CA GLU A 147 32.02 26.80 12.81
C GLU A 147 31.02 26.62 11.66
N LEU A 148 31.41 27.02 10.44
CA LEU A 148 30.58 26.89 9.24
C LEU A 148 30.31 25.41 8.90
N GLU A 149 31.31 24.54 9.01
CA GLU A 149 31.14 23.09 8.78
C GLU A 149 30.07 22.51 9.72
N VAL A 150 30.12 22.86 11.01
CA VAL A 150 29.15 22.39 12.01
C VAL A 150 27.75 22.98 11.75
N LEU A 151 27.66 24.24 11.34
CA LEU A 151 26.40 24.88 10.95
C LEU A 151 25.77 24.17 9.75
N LEU A 152 26.55 23.88 8.71
CA LEU A 152 26.08 23.16 7.52
C LEU A 152 25.56 21.78 7.89
N LYS A 153 26.30 21.01 8.71
CA LYS A 153 25.84 19.70 9.22
C LYS A 153 24.51 19.81 9.96
N LEU A 154 24.36 20.80 10.84
CA LEU A 154 23.11 21.05 11.57
C LEU A 154 21.94 21.32 10.62
N LEU A 155 22.15 22.16 9.59
CA LEU A 155 21.12 22.48 8.60
C LEU A 155 20.72 21.25 7.77
N THR A 156 21.68 20.45 7.34
CA THR A 156 21.42 19.19 6.62
C THR A 156 20.56 18.25 7.45
N ILE A 157 20.89 18.05 8.73
CA ILE A 157 20.12 17.15 9.61
C ILE A 157 18.70 17.67 9.84
N LYS A 158 18.54 19.00 10.01
CA LYS A 158 17.20 19.61 10.11
C LYS A 158 16.37 19.37 8.85
N ASN A 159 16.96 19.52 7.67
CA ASN A 159 16.30 19.23 6.40
C ASN A 159 15.92 17.75 6.29
N THR A 160 16.84 16.83 6.60
CA THR A 160 16.58 15.39 6.61
C THR A 160 15.44 15.02 7.56
N ARG A 161 15.42 15.58 8.77
CA ARG A 161 14.32 15.40 9.74
C ARG A 161 12.98 15.85 9.15
N ASN A 162 12.94 17.01 8.50
CA ASN A 162 11.73 17.55 7.90
C ASN A 162 11.22 16.66 6.75
N THR A 163 12.11 16.15 5.89
CA THR A 163 11.74 15.19 4.84
C THR A 163 11.14 13.91 5.42
N LYS A 164 11.72 13.38 6.51
CA LYS A 164 11.19 12.18 7.19
C LYS A 164 9.82 12.41 7.82
N ILE A 165 9.60 13.60 8.41
CA ILE A 165 8.28 14.00 8.94
C ILE A 165 7.27 14.11 7.80
N PHE A 166 7.65 14.71 6.67
CA PHE A 166 6.78 14.80 5.50
C PHE A 166 6.42 13.41 4.96
N GLU A 167 7.39 12.50 4.86
CA GLU A 167 7.14 11.12 4.44
C GLU A 167 6.19 10.40 5.41
N LEU A 168 6.42 10.53 6.72
CA LEU A 168 5.54 9.97 7.74
C LEU A 168 4.11 10.51 7.61
N ASN A 169 3.95 11.83 7.49
CA ASN A 169 2.66 12.47 7.29
C ASN A 169 2.00 12.02 5.99
N SER A 170 2.76 11.80 4.92
CA SER A 170 2.23 11.28 3.65
C SER A 170 1.65 9.86 3.78
N ILE A 171 2.26 9.02 4.62
CA ILE A 171 1.78 7.65 4.90
C ILE A 171 0.54 7.69 5.78
N LEU A 172 0.53 8.54 6.81
CA LEU A 172 -0.60 8.72 7.72
C LEU A 172 -1.81 9.33 6.99
N ASN A 173 -1.60 10.37 6.17
CA ASN A 173 -2.66 11.03 5.41
C ASN A 173 -3.24 10.13 4.32
N LYS A 174 -2.39 9.38 3.58
CA LYS A 174 -2.87 8.33 2.66
C LYS A 174 -3.62 7.20 3.38
N GLY A 175 -3.43 7.06 4.69
CA GLY A 175 -4.18 6.13 5.54
C GLY A 175 -5.48 6.70 6.11
N GLY A 176 -5.66 8.03 6.14
CA GLY A 176 -6.81 8.72 6.73
C GLY A 176 -7.79 9.36 5.73
N ASN A 177 -7.38 9.63 4.49
CA ASN A 177 -8.25 10.12 3.41
C ASN A 177 -8.80 8.97 2.53
N VAL A 178 -9.29 7.90 3.17
CA VAL A 178 -10.22 6.91 2.58
C VAL A 178 -11.14 6.37 3.67
#